data_AF-A0A7S2ZPS5-F1
#
_entry.id   AF-A0A7S2ZPS5-F1
#
_cell.length_a   1.000
_cell.length_b   1.000
_cell.length_c   1.000
_cell.angle_alpha   90.00
_cell.angle_beta   90.00
_cell.angle_gamma   90.00
#
_symmetry.space_group_name_H-M   'P 1'
#
loop_
_entity.id
_entity.type
_entity.pdbx_description
1 polymer ?
#
loop_
_entity_poly.entity_id
_entity_poly.type
_entity_poly.pdbx_seq_one_letter_code
_entity_poly.pdbx_strand_id
1 'polypeptide(L)'
;MRSWNDQHAPRFLVLLSLLSLGLASEYDHKYEEGDRIGVWAARAGPLSKPFEAYNMYDLPYCRPEGITMNFAKKEAFLGDALQGCNMEDTGVKLRFNVPVSGQKLCTSYPSAREKERFMEAAYDRWVFTLYVDDMPVRGIVGPPVEQNAVEVKDLSRVKIYTRFSFTMEYNKNRVVGVSLEMKAPTAVDGPSLDLTYDVKWEKSEKDFVSRYENVMESELFTSRAHWIAVINSMAIVVVMVAIAARIVRNLLDADIQKYSTVLMDDDLDVELADIAAAESGWKQIREDVFRAPPCPSVLCSLIGFGNHLILLVLSFVVATLVGNLYVTPGHLAKAFCLCSIVGCIQHH
;
A
#
# COMPACT_ATOMS: atom_id res chain seq x y z
N MET A 1 -41.36 8.67 29.63
CA MET A 1 -40.95 9.69 30.62
C MET A 1 -39.95 9.10 31.59
N ARG A 2 -38.66 9.35 31.34
CA ARG A 2 -37.58 9.50 32.35
C ARG A 2 -36.42 10.16 31.60
N SER A 3 -36.25 11.45 31.84
CA SER A 3 -35.21 12.30 31.25
C SER A 3 -33.84 11.88 31.79
N TRP A 4 -32.90 11.56 30.90
CA TRP A 4 -31.48 11.51 31.25
C TRP A 4 -30.86 12.88 30.90
N ASN A 5 -30.03 13.36 31.82
CA ASN A 5 -29.73 14.75 32.06
C ASN A 5 -28.52 15.23 31.19
N ASP A 6 -28.78 16.10 30.22
CA ASP A 6 -27.79 16.76 29.34
C ASP A 6 -27.02 17.89 30.06
N GLN A 7 -26.23 17.58 31.08
CA GLN A 7 -25.47 18.62 31.81
C GLN A 7 -23.96 18.38 31.95
N HIS A 8 -23.42 17.27 31.44
CA HIS A 8 -21.97 16.98 31.54
C HIS A 8 -21.20 16.97 30.21
N ALA A 9 -21.88 17.00 29.06
CA ALA A 9 -21.24 17.03 27.74
C ALA A 9 -20.38 18.28 27.44
N PRO A 10 -20.74 19.52 27.84
CA PRO A 10 -20.01 20.70 27.37
C PRO A 10 -18.73 21.01 28.15
N ARG A 11 -18.47 20.36 29.30
CA ARG A 11 -17.25 20.61 30.10
C ARG A 11 -16.05 19.76 29.67
N PHE A 12 -16.27 18.65 28.97
CA PHE A 12 -15.19 17.78 28.49
C PHE A 12 -14.57 18.29 27.17
N LEU A 13 -15.36 19.00 26.35
CA LEU A 13 -14.92 19.55 25.06
C LEU A 13 -13.99 20.78 25.19
N VAL A 14 -14.09 21.55 26.28
CA VAL A 14 -13.27 22.76 26.48
C VAL A 14 -11.88 22.44 27.06
N LEU A 15 -11.71 21.29 27.73
CA LEU A 15 -10.40 20.85 28.24
C LEU A 15 -9.52 20.22 27.16
N LEU A 16 -10.08 19.80 26.02
CA LEU A 16 -9.31 19.31 24.88
C LEU A 16 -8.79 20.44 23.96
N SER A 17 -9.33 21.65 24.05
CA SER A 17 -8.98 22.76 23.15
C SER A 17 -7.82 23.63 23.63
N LEU A 18 -7.21 23.33 24.78
CA LEU A 18 -6.14 24.15 25.40
C LEU A 18 -4.76 23.46 25.41
N LEU A 19 -4.60 22.34 24.71
CA LEU A 19 -3.34 21.59 24.62
C LEU A 19 -2.67 21.64 23.23
N SER A 20 -3.12 22.52 22.32
CA SER A 20 -2.43 22.79 21.06
C SER A 20 -1.53 24.04 21.17
N LEU A 21 -0.62 24.05 22.15
CA LEU A 21 0.60 24.84 21.99
C LEU A 21 1.43 24.06 20.96
N GLY A 22 1.43 24.56 19.72
CA GLY A 22 2.08 23.95 18.57
C GLY A 22 3.57 23.78 18.82
N LEU A 23 3.93 22.61 19.33
CA LEU A 23 5.18 21.97 18.96
C LEU A 23 4.99 21.54 17.50
N ALA A 24 5.78 22.11 16.59
CA ALA A 24 5.87 21.62 15.22
C ALA A 24 5.98 20.09 15.26
N SER A 25 4.98 19.44 14.68
CA SER A 25 4.85 18.00 14.79
C SER A 25 4.88 17.39 13.40
N GLU A 26 5.65 16.32 13.25
CA GLU A 26 5.69 15.46 12.07
C GLU A 26 4.28 15.01 11.65
N TYR A 27 3.29 15.05 12.56
CA TYR A 27 1.87 14.77 12.29
C TYR A 27 1.14 15.84 11.47
N ASP A 28 1.52 17.12 11.58
CA ASP A 28 0.81 18.23 10.92
C ASP A 28 1.50 18.71 9.62
N HIS A 29 2.70 18.17 9.35
CA HIS A 29 3.55 18.48 8.20
C HIS A 29 3.78 19.99 8.01
N LYS A 30 3.92 20.72 9.11
CA LYS A 30 4.19 22.16 9.15
C LYS A 30 5.46 22.40 9.96
N TYR A 31 6.36 23.19 9.39
CA TYR A 31 7.69 23.43 9.93
C TYR A 31 8.01 24.92 9.98
N GLU A 32 8.63 25.33 11.08
CA GLU A 32 9.33 26.60 11.19
C GLU A 32 10.78 26.44 10.75
N GLU A 33 11.43 27.56 10.42
CA GLU A 33 12.83 27.55 9.99
C GLU A 33 13.74 26.95 11.07
N GLY A 34 14.54 25.96 10.68
CA GLY A 34 15.45 25.25 11.60
C GLY A 34 14.85 24.06 12.33
N ASP A 35 13.55 23.77 12.17
CA ASP A 35 12.90 22.60 12.77
C ASP A 35 13.54 21.29 12.28
N ARG A 36 13.65 20.32 13.19
CA ARG A 36 14.21 19.00 12.85
C ARG A 36 13.20 18.20 12.02
N ILE A 37 13.67 17.66 10.91
CA ILE A 37 12.91 16.70 10.09
C ILE A 37 13.57 15.33 10.23
N GLY A 38 12.77 14.32 10.56
CA GLY A 38 13.23 12.94 10.68
C GLY A 38 13.53 12.32 9.32
N VAL A 39 14.62 11.56 9.24
CA VAL A 39 14.97 10.73 8.08
C VAL A 39 15.05 9.28 8.55
N TRP A 40 14.11 8.47 8.09
CA TRP A 40 13.89 7.11 8.57
C TRP A 40 14.33 6.09 7.53
N ALA A 41 15.23 5.19 7.90
CA ALA A 41 15.59 4.03 7.08
C ALA A 41 14.48 2.99 7.15
N ALA A 42 14.01 2.50 6.01
CA ALA A 42 12.92 1.52 5.97
C ALA A 42 13.38 0.13 5.54
N ARG A 43 13.89 -0.01 4.31
CA ARG A 43 14.27 -1.30 3.72
C ARG A 43 15.34 -1.15 2.65
N ALA A 44 16.00 -2.26 2.32
CA ALA A 44 16.89 -2.40 1.18
C ALA A 44 16.63 -3.72 0.44
N GLY A 45 16.94 -3.76 -0.85
CA GLY A 45 16.83 -4.98 -1.65
C GLY A 45 17.29 -4.80 -3.09
N PRO A 46 17.49 -5.90 -3.83
CA PRO A 46 17.92 -5.86 -5.23
C PRO A 46 16.85 -5.28 -6.15
N LEU A 47 17.25 -4.39 -7.07
CA LEU A 47 16.32 -3.77 -8.03
C LEU A 47 15.62 -4.79 -8.95
N SER A 48 16.27 -5.93 -9.21
CA SER A 48 15.74 -7.00 -10.05
C SER A 48 14.62 -7.82 -9.39
N LYS A 49 14.53 -7.82 -8.05
CA LYS A 49 13.54 -8.59 -7.27
C LYS A 49 12.84 -7.67 -6.26
N PRO A 50 11.81 -6.91 -6.70
CA PRO A 50 11.22 -5.84 -5.88
C PRO A 50 10.50 -6.30 -4.61
N PHE A 51 10.10 -7.57 -4.55
CA PHE A 51 9.42 -8.19 -3.40
C PHE A 51 10.39 -8.73 -2.34
N GLU A 52 11.68 -8.74 -2.62
CA GLU A 52 12.71 -9.13 -1.65
C GLU A 52 13.07 -7.90 -0.81
N ALA A 53 12.76 -7.94 0.48
CA ALA A 53 12.96 -6.83 1.41
C ALA A 53 13.84 -7.26 2.59
N TYR A 54 14.94 -6.54 2.78
CA TYR A 54 15.87 -6.65 3.91
C TYR A 54 15.89 -5.34 4.69
N ASN A 55 16.42 -5.35 5.91
CA ASN A 55 16.63 -4.11 6.63
C ASN A 55 17.77 -3.33 5.98
N MET A 56 17.68 -2.00 5.93
CA MET A 56 18.76 -1.18 5.38
C MET A 56 20.09 -1.41 6.12
N TYR A 57 20.03 -1.58 7.45
CA TYR A 57 21.20 -1.83 8.28
C TYR A 57 21.69 -3.28 8.31
N ASP A 58 21.15 -4.15 7.46
CA ASP A 58 21.81 -5.42 7.14
C ASP A 58 23.02 -5.17 6.23
N LEU A 59 23.03 -4.02 5.52
CA LEU A 59 24.21 -3.44 4.91
C LEU A 59 25.00 -2.63 5.94
N PRO A 60 26.34 -2.56 5.84
CA PRO A 60 27.22 -1.91 6.82
C PRO A 60 27.20 -0.37 6.74
N TYR A 61 26.01 0.22 6.59
CA TYR A 61 25.78 1.62 6.88
C TYR A 61 25.85 1.86 8.39
N CYS A 62 26.29 3.05 8.78
CA CYS A 62 26.37 3.39 10.19
C CYS A 62 24.97 3.60 10.80
N ARG A 63 24.80 3.08 12.02
CA ARG A 63 23.68 3.45 12.88
C ARG A 63 24.07 4.65 13.74
N PRO A 64 23.14 5.54 14.09
CA PRO A 64 23.44 6.64 15.00
C PRO A 64 23.89 6.10 16.38
N GLU A 65 25.09 6.49 16.81
CA GLU A 65 25.60 6.20 18.16
C GLU A 65 24.96 7.17 19.18
N GLY A 66 24.40 6.63 20.27
CA GLY A 66 23.95 7.44 21.42
C GLY A 66 22.48 7.31 21.83
N ILE A 67 21.68 6.43 21.20
CA ILE A 67 20.35 6.09 21.70
C ILE A 67 20.41 4.71 22.35
N THR A 68 20.63 4.71 23.65
CA THR A 68 20.56 3.56 24.56
C THR A 68 19.34 2.69 24.27
N MET A 69 19.54 1.46 23.76
CA MET A 69 18.61 0.30 23.75
C MET A 69 17.15 0.50 23.26
N ASN A 70 16.75 1.71 22.88
CA ASN A 70 15.44 2.11 22.39
C ASN A 70 15.70 3.06 21.22
N PHE A 71 16.21 2.53 20.10
CA PHE A 71 16.25 3.31 18.85
C PHE A 71 14.89 3.98 18.69
N ALA A 72 14.88 5.29 18.41
CA ALA A 72 13.64 5.97 18.06
C ALA A 72 13.11 5.25 16.82
N LYS A 73 12.14 4.36 17.02
CA LYS A 73 11.44 3.67 15.96
C LYS A 73 10.21 4.47 15.70
N LYS A 74 10.05 4.92 14.47
CA LYS A 74 8.77 5.43 14.03
C LYS A 74 7.82 4.24 13.91
N GLU A 75 6.63 4.34 14.48
CA GLU A 75 5.63 3.29 14.29
C GLU A 75 5.29 3.21 12.81
N ALA A 76 5.68 2.10 12.18
CA ALA A 76 5.36 1.82 10.80
C ALA A 76 3.84 1.58 10.69
N PHE A 77 3.21 2.05 9.60
CA PHE A 77 1.82 1.70 9.36
C PHE A 77 1.71 0.18 9.12
N LEU A 78 0.53 -0.40 9.34
CA LEU A 78 0.31 -1.84 9.12
C LEU A 78 0.74 -2.29 7.71
N GLY A 79 0.50 -1.45 6.69
CA GLY A 79 0.96 -1.72 5.33
C GLY A 79 2.48 -1.78 5.19
N ASP A 80 3.21 -0.91 5.88
CA ASP A 80 4.67 -0.87 5.89
C ASP A 80 5.24 -2.08 6.63
N ALA A 81 4.64 -2.44 7.77
CA ALA A 81 5.02 -3.62 8.54
C ALA A 81 4.81 -4.91 7.74
N LEU A 82 3.71 -5.03 6.99
CA LEU A 82 3.43 -6.18 6.11
C LEU A 82 4.41 -6.28 4.94
N GLN A 83 5.00 -5.17 4.50
CA GLN A 83 6.05 -5.14 3.49
C GLN A 83 7.46 -5.40 4.06
N GLY A 84 7.58 -5.59 5.38
CA GLY A 84 8.85 -5.78 6.05
C GLY A 84 9.66 -4.49 6.24
N CYS A 85 9.02 -3.31 6.19
CA CYS A 85 9.67 -2.05 6.51
C CYS A 85 9.78 -1.88 8.02
N ASN A 86 10.99 -1.62 8.51
CA ASN A 86 11.25 -1.30 9.91
C ASN A 86 11.88 0.10 9.95
N MET A 87 11.10 1.08 10.41
CA MET A 87 11.51 2.49 10.38
C MET A 87 12.51 2.78 11.50
N GLU A 88 13.76 2.99 11.13
CA GLU A 88 14.86 3.26 12.07
C GLU A 88 15.51 4.61 11.77
N ASP A 89 15.88 5.39 12.80
CA ASP A 89 16.54 6.69 12.61
C ASP A 89 17.89 6.51 11.88
N THR A 90 18.13 7.33 10.85
CA THR A 90 19.40 7.38 10.09
C THR A 90 20.49 8.20 10.78
N GLY A 91 20.14 9.04 11.76
CA GLY A 91 21.06 9.99 12.38
C GLY A 91 21.34 11.24 11.54
N VAL A 92 20.76 11.35 10.34
CA VAL A 92 20.85 12.55 9.51
C VAL A 92 20.15 13.70 10.24
N LYS A 93 20.86 14.82 10.45
CA LYS A 93 20.35 15.99 11.15
C LYS A 93 19.77 17.00 10.16
N LEU A 94 18.67 16.62 9.52
CA LEU A 94 17.98 17.47 8.56
C LEU A 94 17.19 18.56 9.29
N ARG A 95 17.34 19.82 8.85
CA ARG A 95 16.64 20.98 9.41
C ARG A 95 15.90 21.75 8.32
N PHE A 96 14.67 22.16 8.59
CA PHE A 96 13.81 22.84 7.61
C PHE A 96 14.42 24.17 7.15
N ASN A 97 14.52 24.34 5.83
CA ASN A 97 15.10 25.51 5.16
C ASN A 97 16.55 25.86 5.57
N VAL A 98 17.32 24.91 6.12
CA VAL A 98 18.74 25.10 6.45
C VAL A 98 19.59 24.21 5.53
N PRO A 99 20.26 24.78 4.51
CA PRO A 99 21.13 24.01 3.62
C PRO A 99 22.42 23.60 4.33
N VAL A 100 22.92 22.43 3.96
CA VAL A 100 24.13 21.82 4.52
C VAL A 100 24.92 21.20 3.37
N SER A 101 26.26 21.30 3.40
CA SER A 101 27.08 20.57 2.45
C SER A 101 28.30 19.94 3.11
N GLY A 102 28.59 18.69 2.74
CA GLY A 102 29.73 17.91 3.17
C GLY A 102 29.66 17.50 4.63
N GLN A 103 28.48 17.49 5.25
CA GLN A 103 28.39 17.13 6.66
C GLN A 103 28.67 15.64 6.83
N LYS A 104 29.57 15.33 7.75
CA LYS A 104 29.89 13.94 8.09
C LYS A 104 28.70 13.31 8.79
N LEU A 105 28.21 12.21 8.25
CA LEU A 105 27.22 11.37 8.91
C LEU A 105 27.91 10.52 9.98
N CYS A 106 28.94 9.79 9.56
CA CYS A 106 29.66 8.82 10.39
C CYS A 106 30.90 8.29 9.66
N THR A 107 31.73 7.53 10.39
CA THR A 107 32.75 6.65 9.82
C THR A 107 32.36 5.22 10.13
N SER A 108 32.17 4.38 9.12
CA SER A 108 31.96 2.93 9.33
C SER A 108 33.29 2.18 9.21
N TYR A 109 33.42 1.09 9.97
CA TYR A 109 34.60 0.22 9.98
C TYR A 109 34.17 -1.22 9.62
N PRO A 110 33.84 -1.49 8.33
CA PRO A 110 33.30 -2.78 7.93
C PRO A 110 34.38 -3.88 7.98
N SER A 111 34.00 -5.04 8.52
CA SER A 111 34.80 -6.27 8.48
C SER A 111 34.92 -6.81 7.04
N ALA A 112 35.85 -7.75 6.80
CA ALA A 112 36.04 -8.34 5.47
C ALA A 112 34.74 -8.92 4.88
N ARG A 113 33.92 -9.59 5.70
CA ARG A 113 32.62 -10.15 5.29
C ARG A 113 31.59 -9.07 4.97
N GLU A 114 31.58 -7.98 5.74
CA GLU A 114 30.66 -6.86 5.50
C GLU A 114 31.03 -6.08 4.24
N LYS A 115 32.34 -5.91 3.98
CA LYS A 115 32.84 -5.32 2.73
C LYS A 115 32.38 -6.14 1.53
N GLU A 116 32.51 -7.47 1.58
CA GLU A 116 32.05 -8.38 0.54
C GLU A 116 30.55 -8.24 0.28
N ARG A 117 29.72 -8.24 1.34
CA ARG A 117 28.27 -8.00 1.22
C ARG A 117 27.94 -6.67 0.56
N PHE A 118 28.71 -5.62 0.87
CA PHE A 118 28.46 -4.30 0.33
C PHE A 118 28.83 -4.21 -1.16
N MET A 119 29.91 -4.86 -1.55
CA MET A 119 30.28 -5.02 -2.96
C MET A 119 29.27 -5.88 -3.72
N GLU A 120 28.78 -6.97 -3.15
CA GLU A 120 27.75 -7.81 -3.77
C GLU A 120 26.44 -7.03 -3.94
N ALA A 121 26.00 -6.30 -2.91
CA ALA A 121 24.81 -5.46 -2.99
C ALA A 121 24.93 -4.37 -4.08
N ALA A 122 26.11 -3.75 -4.22
CA ALA A 122 26.37 -2.80 -5.28
C ALA A 122 26.37 -3.46 -6.67
N TYR A 123 26.97 -4.65 -6.81
CA TYR A 123 26.98 -5.43 -8.05
C TYR A 123 25.56 -5.83 -8.49
N ASP A 124 24.74 -6.34 -7.56
CA ASP A 124 23.36 -6.76 -7.79
C ASP A 124 22.37 -5.57 -7.86
N ARG A 125 22.89 -4.33 -7.90
CA ARG A 125 22.11 -3.08 -8.01
C ARG A 125 21.04 -2.96 -6.93
N TRP A 126 21.46 -3.10 -5.68
CA TRP A 126 20.57 -2.88 -4.54
C TRP A 126 20.14 -1.43 -4.42
N VAL A 127 18.89 -1.28 -4.01
CA VAL A 127 18.23 -0.01 -3.72
C VAL A 127 17.76 -0.03 -2.28
N PHE A 128 17.98 1.05 -1.56
CA PHE A 128 17.43 1.27 -0.23
C PHE A 128 16.40 2.40 -0.26
N THR A 129 15.44 2.33 0.65
CA THR A 129 14.36 3.31 0.78
C THR A 129 14.48 4.02 2.12
N LEU A 130 14.50 5.35 2.07
CA LEU A 130 14.38 6.22 3.23
C LEU A 130 13.03 6.94 3.18
N TYR A 131 12.51 7.35 4.33
CA TYR A 131 11.34 8.19 4.45
C TYR A 131 11.72 9.53 5.05
N VAL A 132 11.34 10.61 4.36
CA VAL A 132 11.52 11.99 4.83
C VAL A 132 10.16 12.66 4.76
N ASP A 133 9.64 13.12 5.89
CA ASP A 133 8.29 13.72 5.97
C ASP A 133 7.18 12.85 5.33
N ASP A 134 7.22 11.53 5.60
CA ASP A 134 6.34 10.50 5.03
C ASP A 134 6.43 10.28 3.50
N MET A 135 7.41 10.87 2.82
CA MET A 135 7.69 10.60 1.42
C MET A 135 8.85 9.59 1.28
N PRO A 136 8.66 8.47 0.56
CA PRO A 136 9.74 7.54 0.29
C PRO A 136 10.69 8.10 -0.77
N VAL A 137 11.99 8.03 -0.48
CA VAL A 137 13.07 8.34 -1.41
C VAL A 137 14.01 7.15 -1.51
N ARG A 138 14.41 6.83 -2.74
CA ARG A 138 15.21 5.64 -3.04
C ARG A 138 16.64 6.03 -3.40
N GLY A 139 17.60 5.37 -2.76
CA GLY A 139 19.02 5.49 -3.07
C GLY A 139 19.57 4.17 -3.61
N ILE A 140 20.51 4.25 -4.55
CA ILE A 140 21.22 3.07 -5.08
C ILE A 140 22.54 2.92 -4.31
N VAL A 141 22.91 1.69 -3.96
CA VAL A 141 24.14 1.42 -3.19
C VAL A 141 25.42 1.75 -3.97
N GLY A 142 25.45 1.46 -5.27
CA GLY A 142 26.63 1.70 -6.11
C GLY A 142 26.28 1.99 -7.58
N PRO A 143 27.25 2.51 -8.36
CA PRO A 143 27.08 2.73 -9.79
C PRO A 143 26.83 1.42 -10.55
N PRO A 144 26.16 1.48 -11.71
CA PRO A 144 26.00 0.32 -12.57
C PRO A 144 27.37 -0.19 -13.03
N VAL A 145 27.61 -1.48 -12.85
CA VAL A 145 28.81 -2.17 -13.35
C VAL A 145 28.55 -2.60 -14.79
N GLU A 146 29.47 -2.28 -15.71
CA GLU A 146 29.43 -2.78 -17.08
C GLU A 146 29.58 -4.31 -17.04
N GLN A 147 28.54 -5.01 -17.50
CA GLN A 147 28.55 -6.47 -17.60
C GLN A 147 29.47 -6.88 -18.75
N ASN A 148 30.71 -7.23 -18.43
CA ASN A 148 31.53 -7.99 -19.35
C ASN A 148 30.97 -9.43 -19.44
N ALA A 149 31.06 -10.05 -20.63
CA ALA A 149 30.57 -11.41 -20.92
C ALA A 149 31.32 -12.55 -20.18
N VAL A 150 32.02 -12.24 -19.08
CA VAL A 150 32.77 -13.19 -18.26
C VAL A 150 31.90 -13.58 -17.07
N GLU A 151 31.58 -14.87 -16.93
CA GLU A 151 30.76 -15.46 -15.87
C GLU A 151 31.30 -15.29 -14.43
N VAL A 152 32.50 -14.72 -14.28
CA VAL A 152 33.13 -14.54 -12.97
C VAL A 152 32.74 -13.17 -12.40
N LYS A 153 32.06 -13.17 -11.24
CA LYS A 153 31.76 -11.97 -10.46
C LYS A 153 33.07 -11.30 -10.00
N ASP A 154 33.56 -10.33 -10.77
CA ASP A 154 34.71 -9.51 -10.38
C ASP A 154 34.28 -8.37 -9.45
N LEU A 155 34.32 -8.64 -8.14
CA LEU A 155 33.95 -7.68 -7.09
C LEU A 155 34.99 -6.56 -6.91
N SER A 156 36.23 -6.74 -7.40
CA SER A 156 37.33 -5.80 -7.15
C SER A 156 37.15 -4.44 -7.82
N ARG A 157 36.32 -4.38 -8.87
CA ARG A 157 36.01 -3.16 -9.62
C ARG A 157 34.77 -2.42 -9.10
N VAL A 158 34.08 -3.02 -8.14
CA VAL A 158 32.82 -2.49 -7.63
C VAL A 158 33.09 -1.31 -6.72
N LYS A 159 32.35 -0.23 -6.94
CA LYS A 159 32.36 0.97 -6.10
C LYS A 159 31.00 1.12 -5.44
N ILE A 160 30.97 1.90 -4.37
CA ILE A 160 29.77 2.24 -3.61
C ILE A 160 29.63 3.75 -3.52
N TYR A 161 28.42 4.26 -3.39
CA TYR A 161 28.22 5.69 -3.13
C TYR A 161 28.33 6.00 -1.64
N THR A 162 29.09 7.04 -1.30
CA THR A 162 29.35 7.44 0.09
C THR A 162 28.73 8.77 0.47
N ARG A 163 28.17 9.50 -0.50
CA ARG A 163 27.59 10.83 -0.30
C ARG A 163 26.10 10.84 -0.63
N PHE A 164 25.28 11.17 0.36
CA PHE A 164 23.83 11.30 0.26
C PHE A 164 23.46 12.75 -0.04
N SER A 165 23.04 13.07 -1.26
CA SER A 165 22.69 14.44 -1.66
C SER A 165 21.17 14.59 -1.68
N PHE A 166 20.60 15.16 -0.62
CA PHE A 166 19.18 15.46 -0.50
C PHE A 166 18.85 16.80 -1.16
N THR A 167 17.84 16.82 -2.02
CA THR A 167 17.22 18.04 -2.54
C THR A 167 15.79 18.11 -2.00
N MET A 168 15.54 19.10 -1.17
CA MET A 168 14.29 19.34 -0.48
C MET A 168 13.53 20.46 -1.18
N GLU A 169 12.29 20.21 -1.57
CA GLU A 169 11.39 21.23 -2.10
C GLU A 169 10.39 21.67 -1.04
N TYR A 170 10.20 22.98 -0.90
CA TYR A 170 9.24 23.53 0.05
C TYR A 170 8.30 24.54 -0.58
N ASN A 171 7.07 24.58 -0.06
CA ASN A 171 6.08 25.60 -0.35
C ASN A 171 5.53 26.13 0.98
N LYS A 172 5.77 27.41 1.26
CA LYS A 172 5.48 28.06 2.55
C LYS A 172 6.18 27.32 3.71
N ASN A 173 5.44 26.76 4.65
CA ASN A 173 5.93 26.06 5.83
C ASN A 173 5.82 24.53 5.69
N ARG A 174 5.75 24.00 4.47
CA ARG A 174 5.57 22.57 4.21
C ARG A 174 6.59 22.05 3.21
N VAL A 175 7.02 20.81 3.42
CA VAL A 175 7.82 20.07 2.44
C VAL A 175 6.89 19.48 1.40
N VAL A 176 7.17 19.73 0.13
CA VAL A 176 6.32 19.32 -1.01
C VAL A 176 7.02 18.36 -1.97
N GLY A 177 8.32 18.14 -1.79
CA GLY A 177 9.09 17.18 -2.57
C GLY A 177 10.42 16.87 -1.90
N VAL A 178 10.89 15.64 -2.08
CA VAL A 178 12.22 15.20 -1.63
C VAL A 178 12.81 14.33 -2.72
N SER A 179 14.05 14.63 -3.08
CA SER A 179 14.86 13.80 -3.97
C SER A 179 16.17 13.43 -3.29
N LEU A 180 16.63 12.20 -3.55
CA LEU A 180 17.90 11.69 -3.04
C LEU A 180 18.77 11.28 -4.22
N GLU A 181 19.95 11.89 -4.31
CA GLU A 181 20.99 11.50 -5.26
C GLU A 181 22.19 10.90 -4.53
N MET A 182 22.64 9.73 -4.97
CA MET A 182 23.83 9.08 -4.43
C MET A 182 25.07 9.50 -5.24
N LYS A 183 26.08 10.04 -4.54
CA LYS A 183 27.29 10.64 -5.13
C LYS A 183 28.56 10.06 -4.50
N ALA A 184 29.71 10.46 -5.05
CA ALA A 184 31.05 10.05 -4.61
C ALA A 184 31.25 8.52 -4.62
N PRO A 185 31.41 7.90 -5.80
CA PRO A 185 31.70 6.47 -5.90
C PRO A 185 33.10 6.16 -5.34
N THR A 186 33.16 5.34 -4.30
CA THR A 186 34.37 5.00 -3.54
C THR A 186 34.57 3.48 -3.55
N ALA A 187 35.82 3.02 -3.61
CA ALA A 187 36.15 1.60 -3.49
C ALA A 187 36.09 1.14 -2.02
N VAL A 188 35.70 -0.11 -1.79
CA VAL A 188 35.45 -0.68 -0.43
C VAL A 188 36.71 -1.33 0.18
N ASP A 189 37.89 -1.08 -0.40
CA ASP A 189 39.13 -1.74 0.03
C ASP A 189 39.68 -1.18 1.35
N GLY A 190 39.45 0.11 1.62
CA GLY A 190 40.00 0.82 2.78
C GLY A 190 39.51 0.31 4.15
N PRO A 191 40.25 0.58 5.24
CA PRO A 191 39.91 0.09 6.59
C PRO A 191 38.64 0.76 7.18
N SER A 192 38.25 1.91 6.65
CA SER A 192 37.12 2.70 7.11
C SER A 192 36.47 3.44 5.96
N LEU A 193 35.17 3.71 6.08
CA LEU A 193 34.38 4.39 5.08
C LEU A 193 33.70 5.62 5.69
N ASP A 194 34.03 6.79 5.19
CA ASP A 194 33.38 8.04 5.62
C ASP A 194 32.11 8.27 4.80
N LEU A 195 30.97 8.28 5.48
CA LEU A 195 29.68 8.62 4.89
C LEU A 195 29.36 10.09 5.16
N THR A 196 28.96 10.80 4.11
CA THR A 196 28.66 12.24 4.15
C THR A 196 27.30 12.53 3.56
N TYR A 197 26.70 13.66 3.92
CA TYR A 197 25.45 14.10 3.31
C TYR A 197 25.46 15.60 3.00
N ASP A 198 24.68 15.95 1.99
CA ASP A 198 24.37 17.31 1.57
C ASP A 198 22.86 17.50 1.62
N VAL A 199 22.39 18.70 1.98
CA VAL A 199 21.00 19.09 1.94
C VAL A 199 20.88 20.42 1.20
N LYS A 200 20.13 20.42 0.11
CA LYS A 200 19.77 21.61 -0.65
C LYS A 200 18.28 21.89 -0.49
N TRP A 201 17.92 23.16 -0.42
CA TRP A 201 16.53 23.61 -0.32
C TRP A 201 16.16 24.45 -1.52
N GLU A 202 15.04 24.10 -2.15
CA GLU A 202 14.50 24.79 -3.32
C GLU A 202 13.03 25.14 -3.07
N LYS A 203 12.65 26.37 -3.42
CA LYS A 203 11.26 26.81 -3.29
C LYS A 203 10.46 26.29 -4.48
N SER A 204 9.31 25.67 -4.23
CA SER A 204 8.44 25.08 -5.25
C SER A 204 7.04 25.68 -5.18
N GLU A 205 6.37 25.80 -6.32
CA GLU A 205 4.96 26.25 -6.42
C GLU A 205 3.96 25.10 -6.25
N LYS A 206 4.46 23.86 -6.12
CA LYS A 206 3.65 22.65 -5.98
C LYS A 206 2.78 22.67 -4.72
N ASP A 207 1.53 22.25 -4.86
CA ASP A 207 0.61 22.13 -3.73
C ASP A 207 0.92 20.88 -2.89
N PHE A 208 0.81 21.01 -1.57
CA PHE A 208 1.07 19.93 -0.62
C PHE A 208 0.25 18.66 -0.90
N VAL A 209 -0.98 18.80 -1.40
CA VAL A 209 -1.88 17.66 -1.72
C VAL A 209 -1.29 16.79 -2.84
N SER A 210 -0.62 17.41 -3.81
CA SER A 210 -0.03 16.75 -4.98
C SER A 210 1.37 16.17 -4.72
N ARG A 211 1.91 16.30 -3.50
CA ARG A 211 3.32 15.98 -3.20
C ARG A 211 3.72 14.55 -3.57
N TYR A 212 2.79 13.60 -3.45
CA TYR A 212 3.01 12.18 -3.73
C TYR A 212 2.92 11.77 -5.21
N GLU A 213 2.47 12.65 -6.11
CA GLU A 213 2.26 12.27 -7.52
C GLU A 213 3.54 11.72 -8.17
N ASN A 214 4.67 12.41 -7.97
CA ASN A 214 5.97 12.02 -8.51
C ASN A 214 6.51 10.72 -7.88
N VAL A 215 6.10 10.43 -6.65
CA VAL A 215 6.51 9.23 -5.91
C VAL A 215 5.75 8.01 -6.45
N MET A 216 4.42 8.14 -6.59
CA MET A 216 3.54 7.05 -7.00
C MET A 216 3.86 6.55 -8.42
N GLU A 217 4.23 7.45 -9.34
CA GLU A 217 4.63 7.06 -10.70
C GLU A 217 5.88 6.16 -10.70
N SER A 218 6.76 6.33 -9.70
CA SER A 218 8.01 5.57 -9.60
C SER A 218 7.87 4.21 -8.89
N GLU A 219 6.85 4.07 -8.03
CA GLU A 219 6.60 2.84 -7.25
C GLU A 219 5.59 1.90 -7.90
N LEU A 220 4.68 2.43 -8.73
CA LEU A 220 3.69 1.66 -9.46
C LEU A 220 4.28 1.03 -10.72
N PHE A 221 5.18 0.07 -10.51
CA PHE A 221 5.48 -1.05 -11.42
C PHE A 221 5.82 -0.70 -12.88
N THR A 222 7.00 -1.18 -13.29
CA THR A 222 7.30 -1.62 -14.65
C THR A 222 6.03 -2.06 -15.38
N SER A 223 5.63 -1.31 -16.42
CA SER A 223 4.38 -1.45 -17.17
C SER A 223 3.87 -2.88 -17.39
N ARG A 224 4.80 -3.83 -17.51
CA ARG A 224 4.57 -5.27 -17.68
C ARG A 224 3.69 -5.91 -16.59
N ALA A 225 3.85 -5.57 -15.32
CA ALA A 225 3.12 -6.25 -14.24
C ALA A 225 1.62 -5.90 -14.24
N HIS A 226 1.29 -4.63 -14.46
CA HIS A 226 -0.10 -4.15 -14.51
C HIS A 226 -0.90 -4.83 -15.64
N TRP A 227 -0.33 -4.90 -16.85
CA TRP A 227 -1.00 -5.55 -17.98
C TRP A 227 -1.19 -7.06 -17.80
N ILE A 228 -0.27 -7.75 -17.11
CA ILE A 228 -0.43 -9.18 -16.79
C ILE A 228 -1.62 -9.40 -15.85
N ALA A 229 -1.80 -8.55 -14.83
CA ALA A 229 -2.95 -8.64 -13.93
C ALA A 229 -4.29 -8.37 -14.63
N VAL A 230 -4.33 -7.42 -15.56
CA VAL A 230 -5.50 -7.13 -16.39
C VAL A 230 -5.86 -8.31 -17.28
N ILE A 231 -4.88 -8.89 -17.98
CA ILE A 231 -5.08 -10.07 -18.84
C ILE A 231 -5.57 -11.26 -18.01
N ASN A 232 -4.96 -11.50 -16.84
CA ASN A 232 -5.37 -12.57 -15.94
C ASN A 232 -6.83 -12.42 -15.48
N SER A 233 -7.23 -11.20 -15.12
CA SER A 233 -8.62 -10.91 -14.70
C SER A 233 -9.61 -11.09 -15.85
N MET A 234 -9.27 -10.63 -17.06
CA MET A 234 -10.10 -10.83 -18.26
C MET A 234 -10.26 -12.32 -18.61
N ALA A 235 -9.18 -13.11 -18.50
CA ALA A 235 -9.22 -14.54 -18.77
C ALA A 235 -10.18 -15.28 -17.83
N ILE A 236 -10.17 -14.96 -16.53
CA ILE A 236 -11.09 -15.54 -15.55
C ILE A 236 -12.55 -15.23 -15.92
N VAL A 237 -12.86 -13.98 -16.29
CA VAL A 237 -14.22 -13.58 -16.68
C VAL A 237 -14.69 -14.34 -17.93
N VAL A 238 -13.84 -14.46 -18.95
CA VAL A 238 -14.18 -15.21 -20.18
C VAL A 238 -14.45 -16.68 -19.87
N VAL A 239 -13.62 -17.30 -19.03
CA VAL A 239 -13.82 -18.70 -18.61
C VAL A 239 -15.13 -18.86 -17.83
N MET A 240 -15.44 -17.95 -16.90
CA MET A 240 -16.70 -17.97 -16.14
C MET A 240 -17.92 -17.88 -17.06
N VAL A 241 -17.90 -16.96 -18.05
CA VAL A 241 -18.98 -16.83 -19.03
C VAL A 241 -19.11 -18.08 -19.90
N ALA A 242 -17.99 -18.66 -20.35
CA ALA A 242 -17.99 -19.87 -21.16
C ALA A 242 -18.57 -21.09 -20.41
N ILE A 243 -18.22 -21.23 -19.13
CA ILE A 243 -18.77 -22.28 -18.25
C ILE A 243 -20.27 -22.05 -18.04
N ALA A 244 -20.69 -20.84 -17.70
CA ALA A 244 -22.10 -20.51 -17.53
C ALA A 244 -22.90 -20.79 -18.82
N ALA A 245 -22.37 -20.36 -19.97
CA ALA A 245 -23.00 -20.62 -21.26
C ALA A 245 -23.08 -22.11 -21.59
N ARG A 246 -22.06 -22.91 -21.25
CA ARG A 246 -22.10 -24.38 -21.41
C ARG A 246 -23.17 -25.01 -20.52
N ILE A 247 -23.27 -24.58 -19.26
CA ILE A 247 -24.29 -25.07 -18.33
C ILE A 247 -25.69 -24.76 -18.87
N VAL A 248 -25.93 -23.51 -19.28
CA VAL A 248 -27.22 -23.08 -19.82
C VAL A 248 -27.57 -23.85 -21.10
N ARG A 249 -26.63 -24.03 -22.04
CA ARG A 249 -26.87 -24.82 -23.25
C ARG A 249 -27.19 -26.28 -22.93
N ASN A 250 -26.43 -26.91 -22.05
CA ASN A 250 -26.69 -28.30 -21.67
C ASN A 250 -28.06 -28.47 -21.01
N LEU A 251 -28.48 -27.52 -20.18
CA LEU A 251 -29.82 -27.52 -19.58
C LEU A 251 -30.89 -27.30 -20.64
N LEU A 252 -30.69 -26.35 -21.56
CA LEU A 252 -31.63 -26.05 -22.63
C LEU A 252 -31.81 -27.23 -23.59
N ASP A 253 -30.72 -27.86 -24.02
CA ASP A 253 -30.77 -29.01 -24.93
C ASP A 253 -31.48 -30.20 -24.27
N ALA A 254 -31.23 -30.44 -22.98
CA ALA A 254 -31.94 -31.46 -22.21
C ALA A 254 -33.44 -31.16 -22.06
N ASP A 255 -33.79 -29.89 -21.87
CA ASP A 255 -35.18 -29.45 -21.75
C ASP A 255 -35.91 -29.56 -23.11
N ILE A 256 -35.27 -29.11 -24.20
CA ILE A 256 -35.79 -29.24 -25.58
C ILE A 256 -36.01 -30.72 -25.93
N GLN A 257 -35.04 -31.59 -25.62
CA GLN A 257 -35.19 -33.02 -25.89
C GLN A 257 -36.42 -33.59 -25.17
N LYS A 258 -36.60 -33.26 -23.90
CA LYS A 258 -37.77 -33.67 -23.11
C LYS A 258 -39.09 -33.22 -23.75
N TYR A 259 -39.21 -31.97 -24.19
CA TYR A 259 -40.44 -31.52 -24.87
C TYR A 259 -40.61 -32.15 -26.26
N SER A 260 -39.52 -32.34 -27.00
CA SER A 260 -39.58 -32.95 -28.33
C SER A 260 -40.02 -34.41 -28.28
N THR A 261 -39.58 -35.19 -27.29
CA THR A 261 -40.02 -36.59 -27.12
C THR A 261 -41.51 -36.67 -26.75
N VAL A 262 -42.00 -35.76 -25.90
CA VAL A 262 -43.42 -35.70 -25.54
C VAL A 262 -44.30 -35.31 -26.73
N LEU A 263 -43.79 -34.51 -27.66
CA LEU A 263 -44.51 -34.09 -28.87
C LEU A 263 -44.41 -35.10 -30.03
N MET A 264 -43.44 -36.02 -30.01
CA MET A 264 -43.21 -37.01 -31.09
C MET A 264 -43.78 -38.40 -30.80
N ASP A 265 -44.15 -38.70 -29.54
CA ASP A 265 -44.98 -39.86 -29.20
C ASP A 265 -46.45 -39.54 -29.53
N ASP A 266 -46.84 -39.76 -30.78
CA ASP A 266 -48.22 -39.59 -31.32
C ASP A 266 -49.26 -40.55 -30.67
N ASP A 267 -48.82 -41.52 -29.86
CA ASP A 267 -49.66 -42.47 -29.13
C ASP A 267 -49.86 -42.11 -27.64
N LEU A 268 -49.39 -40.93 -27.20
CA LEU A 268 -49.58 -40.44 -25.85
C LEU A 268 -50.81 -39.53 -25.80
N ASP A 269 -51.81 -39.90 -24.99
CA ASP A 269 -53.10 -39.22 -24.88
C ASP A 269 -52.94 -37.69 -24.84
N VAL A 270 -53.72 -36.98 -25.68
CA VAL A 270 -53.81 -35.50 -25.74
C VAL A 270 -53.99 -34.86 -24.35
N GLU A 271 -54.57 -35.61 -23.41
CA GLU A 271 -54.74 -35.23 -22.01
C GLU A 271 -53.41 -35.10 -21.24
N LEU A 272 -52.38 -35.89 -21.55
CA LEU A 272 -51.07 -35.84 -20.92
C LEU A 272 -50.19 -34.72 -21.49
N ALA A 273 -50.39 -34.36 -22.76
CA ALA A 273 -49.74 -33.22 -23.40
C ALA A 273 -50.22 -31.86 -22.82
N ASP A 274 -51.51 -31.74 -22.50
CA ASP A 274 -52.09 -30.57 -21.83
C ASP A 274 -51.60 -30.45 -20.35
N ILE A 275 -51.42 -31.58 -19.66
CA ILE A 275 -50.83 -31.62 -18.31
C ILE A 275 -49.35 -31.21 -18.33
N ALA A 276 -48.57 -31.68 -19.31
CA ALA A 276 -47.16 -31.31 -19.48
C ALA A 276 -46.98 -29.83 -19.87
N ALA A 277 -47.92 -29.27 -20.65
CA ALA A 277 -47.95 -27.84 -20.96
C ALA A 277 -48.35 -26.98 -19.75
N ALA A 278 -49.22 -27.49 -18.86
CA ALA A 278 -49.58 -26.84 -17.61
C ALA A 278 -48.44 -26.83 -16.58
N GLU A 279 -47.50 -27.78 -16.65
CA GLU A 279 -46.29 -27.82 -15.80
C GLU A 279 -45.18 -26.85 -16.23
N SER A 280 -45.29 -26.20 -17.40
CA SER A 280 -44.22 -25.32 -17.91
C SER A 280 -44.45 -23.83 -17.59
N GLY A 281 -43.65 -23.34 -16.64
CA GLY A 281 -42.99 -22.04 -16.78
C GLY A 281 -43.66 -20.87 -16.04
N TRP A 282 -42.97 -20.35 -15.03
CA TRP A 282 -43.15 -19.07 -14.30
C TRP A 282 -44.51 -18.73 -13.65
N LYS A 283 -45.65 -19.09 -14.25
CA LYS A 283 -47.00 -18.86 -13.70
C LYS A 283 -47.31 -19.73 -12.49
N GLN A 284 -46.84 -20.97 -12.47
CA GLN A 284 -47.01 -21.89 -11.34
C GLN A 284 -46.09 -21.51 -10.16
N ILE A 285 -44.92 -20.94 -10.45
CA ILE A 285 -43.96 -20.44 -9.44
C ILE A 285 -44.55 -19.24 -8.67
N ARG A 286 -45.53 -18.51 -9.22
CA ARG A 286 -46.16 -17.38 -8.51
C ARG A 286 -46.79 -17.80 -7.17
N GLU A 287 -47.25 -19.06 -7.07
CA GLU A 287 -47.82 -19.60 -5.84
C GLU A 287 -46.74 -20.10 -4.87
N ASP A 288 -45.58 -20.55 -5.39
CA ASP A 288 -44.44 -20.99 -4.59
C ASP A 288 -43.57 -19.84 -4.06
N VAL A 289 -43.61 -18.64 -4.66
CA VAL A 289 -42.96 -17.42 -4.13
C VAL A 289 -43.42 -17.09 -2.70
N PHE A 290 -44.62 -17.52 -2.31
CA PHE A 290 -45.17 -17.28 -0.96
C PHE A 290 -44.93 -18.44 0.02
N ARG A 291 -44.32 -19.56 -0.40
CA ARG A 291 -43.95 -20.62 0.54
C ARG A 291 -42.69 -20.22 1.31
N ALA A 292 -42.79 -20.24 2.63
CA ALA A 292 -41.62 -20.04 3.48
C ALA A 292 -40.58 -21.14 3.18
N PRO A 293 -39.30 -20.78 2.94
CA PRO A 293 -38.25 -21.74 2.66
C PRO A 293 -38.00 -22.64 3.89
N PRO A 294 -37.37 -23.82 3.72
CA PRO A 294 -37.10 -24.76 4.82
C PRO A 294 -36.31 -24.14 5.99
N CYS A 295 -35.47 -23.15 5.70
CA CYS A 295 -34.63 -22.44 6.67
C CYS A 295 -34.71 -20.91 6.48
N PRO A 296 -35.80 -20.25 6.92
CA PRO A 296 -36.01 -18.81 6.69
C PRO A 296 -35.01 -17.95 7.46
N SER A 297 -34.51 -18.44 8.60
CA SER A 297 -33.49 -17.76 9.41
C SER A 297 -32.14 -17.63 8.70
N VAL A 298 -31.69 -18.70 8.02
CA VAL A 298 -30.43 -18.71 7.27
C VAL A 298 -30.52 -17.80 6.06
N LEU A 299 -31.64 -17.86 5.33
CA LEU A 299 -31.86 -16.99 4.17
C LEU A 299 -31.92 -15.51 4.58
N CYS A 300 -32.66 -15.18 5.65
CA CYS A 300 -32.73 -13.83 6.19
C CYS A 300 -31.36 -13.32 6.65
N SER A 301 -30.58 -14.17 7.33
CA SER A 301 -29.21 -13.85 7.73
C SER A 301 -28.30 -13.59 6.52
N LEU A 302 -28.41 -14.37 5.45
CA LEU A 302 -27.58 -14.23 4.26
C LEU A 302 -27.93 -12.96 3.47
N ILE A 303 -29.23 -12.67 3.32
CA ILE A 303 -29.71 -11.45 2.66
C ILE A 303 -29.37 -10.21 3.48
N GLY A 304 -29.54 -10.27 4.81
CA GLY A 304 -29.16 -9.19 5.73
C GLY A 304 -27.66 -8.90 5.67
N PHE A 305 -26.83 -9.95 5.69
CA PHE A 305 -25.38 -9.83 5.54
C PHE A 305 -24.98 -9.25 4.17
N GLY A 306 -25.62 -9.70 3.09
CA GLY A 306 -25.38 -9.17 1.75
C GLY A 306 -25.72 -7.69 1.63
N ASN A 307 -26.88 -7.27 2.15
CA ASN A 307 -27.29 -5.87 2.14
C ASN A 307 -26.36 -4.99 3.01
N HIS A 308 -25.91 -5.52 4.16
CA HIS A 308 -24.94 -4.83 5.02
C HIS A 308 -23.60 -4.62 4.31
N LEU A 309 -23.10 -5.63 3.62
CA LEU A 309 -21.86 -5.55 2.86
C LEU A 309 -21.97 -4.54 1.70
N ILE A 310 -23.10 -4.52 0.99
CA ILE A 310 -23.37 -3.53 -0.07
C ILE A 310 -23.39 -2.10 0.49
N LEU A 311 -24.11 -1.86 1.59
CA LEU A 311 -24.17 -0.54 2.23
C LEU A 311 -22.80 -0.10 2.75
N LEU A 312 -22.04 -1.01 3.37
CA LEU A 312 -20.69 -0.73 3.84
C LEU A 312 -19.77 -0.33 2.68
N VAL A 313 -19.77 -1.10 1.59
CA VAL A 313 -18.96 -0.79 0.39
C VAL A 313 -19.37 0.55 -0.22
N LEU A 314 -20.67 0.81 -0.38
CA LEU A 314 -21.17 2.06 -0.95
C LEU A 314 -20.80 3.27 -0.07
N SER A 315 -20.96 3.16 1.25
CA SER A 315 -20.58 4.22 2.20
C SER A 315 -19.08 4.51 2.17
N PHE A 316 -18.24 3.48 2.07
CA PHE A 316 -16.79 3.60 1.98
C PHE A 316 -16.36 4.29 0.68
N VAL A 317 -17.00 3.96 -0.45
CA VAL A 317 -16.75 4.63 -1.73
C VAL A 317 -17.11 6.11 -1.65
N VAL A 318 -18.29 6.46 -1.12
CA VAL A 318 -18.71 7.86 -0.97
C VAL A 318 -17.77 8.62 -0.04
N ALA A 319 -17.38 8.03 1.10
CA ALA A 319 -16.42 8.64 2.01
C ALA A 319 -15.07 8.90 1.33
N THR A 320 -14.59 7.95 0.52
CA THR A 320 -13.33 8.09 -0.22
C THR A 320 -13.38 9.21 -1.26
N LEU A 321 -14.51 9.34 -1.98
CA LEU A 321 -14.72 10.39 -2.98
C LEU A 321 -14.85 11.78 -2.36
N VAL A 322 -15.50 11.91 -1.21
CA VAL A 322 -15.76 13.21 -0.56
C VAL A 322 -14.59 13.64 0.33
N GLY A 323 -13.92 12.71 1.01
CA GLY A 323 -13.06 13.02 2.15
C GLY A 323 -11.55 13.16 1.87
N ASN A 324 -11.09 13.20 0.63
CA ASN A 324 -9.65 13.23 0.30
C ASN A 324 -8.84 12.15 1.06
N LEU A 325 -9.47 11.01 1.43
CA LEU A 325 -8.83 9.99 2.27
C LEU A 325 -7.67 9.26 1.58
N TYR A 326 -7.54 9.43 0.26
CA TYR A 326 -6.43 8.91 -0.54
C TYR A 326 -5.14 9.72 -0.37
N VAL A 327 -5.19 10.92 0.22
CA VAL A 327 -4.05 11.85 0.25
C VAL A 327 -2.93 11.39 1.20
N THR A 328 -3.23 10.55 2.19
CA THR A 328 -2.24 10.13 3.21
C THR A 328 -2.21 8.61 3.38
N PRO A 329 -1.02 7.98 3.37
CA PRO A 329 -0.88 6.54 3.64
C PRO A 329 -1.58 6.11 4.94
N GLY A 330 -2.22 4.93 4.93
CA GLY A 330 -2.87 4.33 6.10
C GLY A 330 -4.23 4.91 6.51
N HIS A 331 -4.65 6.07 6.00
CA HIS A 331 -5.95 6.68 6.34
C HIS A 331 -7.14 5.89 5.76
N LEU A 332 -6.97 5.28 4.58
CA LEU A 332 -7.97 4.39 3.98
C LEU A 332 -8.25 3.17 4.86
N ALA A 333 -7.21 2.56 5.45
CA ALA A 333 -7.38 1.41 6.34
C ALA A 333 -8.11 1.81 7.64
N LYS A 334 -7.76 2.97 8.23
CA LYS A 334 -8.45 3.51 9.40
C LYS A 334 -9.92 3.80 9.11
N ALA A 335 -10.23 4.37 7.95
CA ALA A 335 -11.60 4.65 7.53
C ALA A 335 -12.41 3.38 7.27
N PHE A 336 -11.81 2.36 6.66
CA PHE A 336 -12.46 1.06 6.47
C PHE A 336 -12.81 0.41 7.82
N CYS A 337 -11.89 0.42 8.79
CA CYS A 337 -12.16 -0.09 10.13
C CYS A 337 -13.27 0.70 10.84
N LEU A 338 -13.26 2.04 10.74
CA LEU A 338 -14.32 2.87 11.33
C LEU A 338 -15.69 2.60 10.69
N CYS A 339 -15.77 2.46 9.36
CA CYS A 339 -17.03 2.11 8.67
C CYS A 339 -17.54 0.73 9.10
N SER A 340 -16.63 -0.24 9.29
CA SER A 340 -16.97 -1.58 9.77
C SER A 340 -17.49 -1.57 11.20
N ILE A 341 -16.89 -0.77 12.08
CA ILE A 341 -17.31 -0.63 13.48
C ILE A 341 -18.68 0.07 13.57
N VAL A 342 -18.90 1.15 12.82
CA VAL A 342 -20.20 1.84 12.78
C VAL A 342 -21.30 0.92 12.24
N GLY A 343 -21.00 0.14 11.20
CA GLY A 343 -21.90 -0.88 10.66
C GLY A 343 -22.26 -1.97 11.68
N CYS A 344 -21.35 -2.34 12.58
CA CYS A 344 -21.63 -3.31 13.65
C CYS A 344 -22.46 -2.71 14.81
N ILE A 345 -22.23 -1.44 15.16
CA ILE A 345 -22.94 -0.76 16.26
C ILE A 345 -24.42 -0.52 15.91
N GLN A 346 -24.75 -0.33 14.64
CA GLN A 346 -26.12 -0.06 14.20
C GLN A 346 -27.08 -1.27 14.31
N HIS A 347 -26.56 -2.45 14.70
CA HIS A 347 -27.31 -3.70 14.73
C HIS A 347 -27.48 -4.32 16.13
N HIS A 348 -27.04 -3.61 17.17
CA HIS A 348 -27.29 -3.90 18.58
C HIS A 348 -28.27 -2.87 19.15
#